data_AF-A0A812UIT2-F1
#
_entry.id   AF-A0A812UIT2-F1
#
_cell.length_a   1.000
_cell.length_b   1.000
_cell.length_c   1.000
_cell.angle_alpha   90.00
_cell.angle_beta   90.00
_cell.angle_gamma   90.00
#
_symmetry.space_group_name_H-M   'P 1'
#
loop_
_entity.id
_entity.type
_entity.pdbx_description
1 polymer ?
#
loop_
_entity_poly.entity_id
_entity_poly.type
_entity_poly.pdbx_seq_one_letter_code
_entity_poly.pdbx_strand_id
1 'polypeptide(L)'
;MKLDSAGTRLWTYQGGTSGSDIAYAVVMTALGDVVTAGQTYGGLDGSRLWTYQAGTSNFERALGVDTDASGDIVVVGFTAGGLNGNSNSGNDDMFVLKLDSSLSQQWTYQTGTSGEDQALAVRIDSSGDIVVVGSSVTATATLTISTSLSATLTTVSTTRSTVSATATLTTTSAPATTDGGATAAAVEELVADTSASSMDIGFVVLIGIVSLMVGVGAGAWGVMRNARARAAVAPERGLKPCVVEVAVGKLPISQPQHWSDELIPLDQGWKLYPVDDATLKAIKAMFTVKSSKELGRGGGATSYDRAYSTLAVHCAWRIQHDCCWTKYAAERNKVLWHMNQIRRGGIALKPWTSRLEDANLAMPGTLYTEEVGERYLLHGTNPEPLLEVLHRGFTEKASLKGPFGAGIYLAEDPEKIDQHTRPDARTSGLEDLHPRLYRAFGNRRPDEDMFYCFIVRACCGACFQTEGLDKEGLRDKTTGRSVFLTPERRELSRVPGTSPSFSYHTLLVNPGTGTSHSAPLPATPHSPRHSPLRAVARVVGRVARFREIVVFAGDRVYPEYLVAYRRV
;
A
#
# COMPACT_ATOMS: atom_id res chain seq x y z
N MET A 1 18.64 21.17 5.85
CA MET A 1 19.66 20.08 5.75
C MET A 1 18.95 18.76 5.62
N LYS A 2 19.54 17.76 4.94
CA LYS A 2 19.02 16.39 4.85
C LYS A 2 19.92 15.45 5.62
N LEU A 3 19.32 14.62 6.46
CA LEU A 3 20.00 13.57 7.23
C LEU A 3 19.56 12.20 6.70
N ASP A 4 20.42 11.19 6.85
CA ASP A 4 19.98 9.80 6.75
C ASP A 4 19.30 9.35 8.06
N SER A 5 18.81 8.11 8.07
CA SER A 5 18.15 7.52 9.24
C SER A 5 19.09 7.30 10.43
N ALA A 6 20.41 7.29 10.21
CA ALA A 6 21.41 7.23 11.27
C ALA A 6 21.74 8.61 11.87
N GLY A 7 21.09 9.67 11.38
CA GLY A 7 21.36 11.06 11.76
C GLY A 7 22.60 11.63 11.07
N THR A 8 23.21 10.91 10.13
CA THR A 8 24.35 11.42 9.35
C THR A 8 23.84 12.46 8.37
N ARG A 9 24.52 13.60 8.33
CA ARG A 9 24.19 14.66 7.39
C ARG A 9 24.56 14.26 5.97
N LEU A 10 23.56 14.06 5.12
CA LEU A 10 23.72 13.83 3.69
C LEU A 10 24.12 15.12 2.97
N TRP A 11 23.42 16.22 3.25
CA TRP A 11 23.78 17.54 2.73
C TRP A 11 23.17 18.68 3.56
N THR A 12 23.78 19.86 3.47
CA THR A 12 23.17 21.13 3.91
C THR A 12 23.04 22.05 2.72
N TYR A 13 21.88 22.70 2.64
CA TYR A 13 21.66 23.85 1.80
C TYR A 13 21.38 25.05 2.71
N GLN A 14 22.06 26.16 2.43
CA GLN A 14 21.81 27.46 3.03
C GLN A 14 21.68 28.44 1.87
N GLY A 15 20.49 29.02 1.72
CA GLY A 15 20.16 30.02 0.71
C GLY A 15 19.45 31.20 1.35
N GLY A 16 19.25 32.26 0.58
CA GLY A 16 18.67 33.52 1.05
C GLY A 16 19.37 34.73 0.43
N THR A 17 19.01 35.90 0.94
CA THR A 17 19.52 37.21 0.56
C THR A 17 20.36 37.79 1.70
N SER A 18 20.80 39.05 1.57
CA SER A 18 21.39 39.80 2.70
C SER A 18 20.35 40.25 3.73
N GLY A 19 19.06 40.04 3.45
CA GLY A 19 17.95 40.30 4.37
C GLY A 19 17.67 39.12 5.30
N SER A 20 16.53 39.19 6.00
CA SER A 20 16.02 38.05 6.78
C SER A 20 15.39 37.04 5.83
N ASP A 21 15.79 35.78 5.89
CA ASP A 21 15.27 34.72 5.04
C ASP A 21 14.95 33.51 5.92
N ILE A 22 13.67 33.13 5.96
CA ILE A 22 13.20 32.07 6.85
C ILE A 22 12.34 31.10 6.06
N ALA A 23 12.75 29.83 6.04
CA ALA A 23 11.92 28.72 5.58
C ALA A 23 11.12 28.16 6.77
N TYR A 24 9.79 28.15 6.65
CA TYR A 24 8.88 27.66 7.70
C TYR A 24 8.44 26.22 7.46
N ALA A 25 8.36 25.79 6.19
CA ALA A 25 7.87 24.47 5.83
C ALA A 25 8.74 23.81 4.76
N VAL A 26 8.75 22.48 4.77
CA VAL A 26 9.45 21.65 3.80
C VAL A 26 8.61 20.42 3.46
N VAL A 27 8.61 20.03 2.18
CA VAL A 27 8.02 18.79 1.69
C VAL A 27 8.95 18.17 0.64
N MET A 28 8.86 16.85 0.45
CA MET A 28 9.55 16.19 -0.66
C MET A 28 8.56 15.72 -1.72
N THR A 29 8.87 15.98 -2.99
CA THR A 29 8.08 15.50 -4.12
C THR A 29 8.23 13.98 -4.28
N ALA A 30 7.34 13.36 -5.06
CA ALA A 30 7.44 11.95 -5.40
C ALA A 30 8.73 11.58 -6.18
N LEU A 31 9.37 12.57 -6.82
CA LEU A 31 10.64 12.43 -7.54
C LEU A 31 11.86 12.62 -6.63
N GLY A 32 11.64 12.99 -5.36
CA GLY A 32 12.71 13.19 -4.37
C GLY A 32 13.26 14.61 -4.32
N ASP A 33 12.63 15.57 -5.01
CA ASP A 33 12.97 16.99 -4.91
C ASP A 33 12.51 17.54 -3.56
N VAL A 34 13.21 18.54 -3.04
CA VAL A 34 12.85 19.20 -1.77
C VAL A 34 12.26 20.57 -2.09
N VAL A 35 11.03 20.80 -1.65
CA VAL A 35 10.34 22.09 -1.78
C VAL A 35 10.29 22.73 -0.41
N THR A 36 10.72 23.99 -0.31
CA THR A 36 10.64 24.79 0.91
C THR A 36 9.77 26.00 0.70
N ALA A 37 8.94 26.33 1.69
CA ALA A 37 8.10 27.51 1.71
C ALA A 37 8.49 28.41 2.89
N GLY A 38 8.47 29.72 2.67
CA GLY A 38 9.02 30.68 3.63
C GLY A 38 8.77 32.14 3.27
N GLN A 39 9.54 33.02 3.90
CA GLN A 39 9.61 34.45 3.62
C GLN A 39 11.03 34.85 3.23
N THR A 40 11.16 35.86 2.37
CA THR A 40 12.42 36.50 1.98
C THR A 40 12.22 38.02 1.94
N TYR A 41 13.26 38.79 2.29
CA TYR A 41 13.27 40.26 2.20
C TYR A 41 14.04 40.78 0.98
N GLY A 42 14.33 39.91 -0.01
CA GLY A 42 14.96 40.32 -1.26
C GLY A 42 14.54 39.45 -2.44
N GLY A 43 15.15 39.68 -3.60
CA GLY A 43 14.96 38.85 -4.79
C GLY A 43 15.94 37.67 -4.76
N LEU A 44 15.40 36.44 -4.80
CA LEU A 44 16.22 35.24 -4.93
C LEU A 44 16.63 35.06 -6.40
N ASP A 45 17.93 35.03 -6.68
CA ASP A 45 18.53 35.03 -8.02
C ASP A 45 18.62 33.63 -8.68
N GLY A 46 17.81 32.68 -8.24
CA GLY A 46 17.58 31.41 -8.97
C GLY A 46 18.81 30.50 -9.08
N SER A 47 19.78 30.59 -8.17
CA SER A 47 21.07 29.89 -8.31
C SER A 47 21.03 28.35 -8.23
N ARG A 48 19.86 27.70 -8.02
CA ARG A 48 19.59 26.39 -8.66
C ARG A 48 18.13 25.89 -8.67
N LEU A 49 17.80 25.29 -9.81
CA LEU A 49 16.54 24.69 -10.27
C LEU A 49 15.45 25.69 -10.62
N TRP A 50 14.85 26.39 -9.64
CA TRP A 50 13.76 27.34 -9.86
C TRP A 50 13.31 28.02 -8.56
N THR A 51 12.72 29.22 -8.67
CA THR A 51 12.07 29.94 -7.56
C THR A 51 10.74 30.50 -8.03
N TYR A 52 9.68 30.33 -7.24
CA TYR A 52 8.42 31.07 -7.40
C TYR A 52 8.25 32.03 -6.23
N GLN A 53 8.17 33.33 -6.52
CA GLN A 53 7.99 34.38 -5.52
C GLN A 53 6.72 35.17 -5.86
N ALA A 54 5.77 35.15 -4.95
CA ALA A 54 4.57 35.99 -4.97
C ALA A 54 4.46 36.73 -3.65
N GLY A 55 4.10 38.01 -3.71
CA GLY A 55 3.98 38.89 -2.56
C GLY A 55 3.30 40.20 -2.94
N THR A 56 3.05 41.04 -1.95
CA THR A 56 2.46 42.37 -2.13
C THR A 56 3.45 43.45 -1.69
N SER A 57 3.00 44.71 -1.61
CA SER A 57 3.78 45.76 -0.95
C SER A 57 3.80 45.62 0.58
N ASN A 58 2.98 44.71 1.12
CA ASN A 58 2.85 44.44 2.54
C ASN A 58 3.55 43.12 2.90
N PHE A 59 3.14 42.51 4.01
CA PHE A 59 3.83 41.37 4.59
C PHE A 59 3.13 40.05 4.26
N GLU A 60 3.91 39.06 3.81
CA GLU A 60 3.43 37.71 3.54
C GLU A 60 4.32 36.66 4.21
N ARG A 61 3.70 35.58 4.69
CA ARG A 61 4.42 34.37 5.08
C ARG A 61 3.76 33.14 4.50
N ALA A 62 4.55 32.30 3.85
CA ALA A 62 4.17 30.93 3.56
C ALA A 62 4.56 30.03 4.74
N LEU A 63 3.56 29.43 5.39
CA LEU A 63 3.72 28.67 6.63
C LEU A 63 3.56 27.16 6.44
N GLY A 64 2.87 26.74 5.39
CA GLY A 64 2.68 25.33 5.05
C GLY A 64 2.88 25.07 3.56
N VAL A 65 3.39 23.90 3.22
CA VAL A 65 3.48 23.41 1.85
C VAL A 65 3.19 21.92 1.80
N ASP A 66 2.48 21.49 0.76
CA ASP A 66 2.31 20.07 0.43
C ASP A 66 2.29 19.90 -1.10
N THR A 67 2.51 18.67 -1.57
CA THR A 67 2.52 18.34 -3.00
C THR A 67 1.68 17.13 -3.31
N ASP A 68 1.01 17.14 -4.46
CA ASP A 68 0.24 15.98 -4.92
C ASP A 68 1.08 14.99 -5.75
N ALA A 69 0.46 13.87 -6.14
CA ALA A 69 1.13 12.83 -6.92
C ALA A 69 1.48 13.25 -8.36
N SER A 70 0.86 14.33 -8.88
CA SER A 70 1.17 14.93 -10.18
C SER A 70 2.34 15.89 -10.10
N GLY A 71 2.77 16.25 -8.88
CA GLY A 71 3.81 17.25 -8.63
C GLY A 71 3.26 18.68 -8.53
N ASP A 72 1.94 18.86 -8.46
CA ASP A 72 1.38 20.16 -8.13
C ASP A 72 1.73 20.52 -6.69
N ILE A 73 1.98 21.81 -6.45
CA ILE A 73 2.42 22.34 -5.16
C ILE A 73 1.32 23.23 -4.60
N VAL A 74 0.91 22.98 -3.36
CA VAL A 74 0.00 23.87 -2.63
C VAL A 74 0.74 24.50 -1.47
N VAL A 75 0.73 25.83 -1.45
CA VAL A 75 1.34 26.65 -0.40
C VAL A 75 0.24 27.37 0.34
N VAL A 76 0.32 27.38 1.66
CA VAL A 76 -0.61 28.12 2.52
C VAL A 76 0.12 29.07 3.45
N GLY A 77 -0.57 30.11 3.88
CA GLY A 77 0.00 31.12 4.74
C GLY A 77 -0.96 32.27 5.01
N PHE A 78 -0.39 33.45 5.21
CA PHE A 78 -1.15 34.69 5.34
C PHE A 78 -0.53 35.84 4.56
N THR A 79 -1.36 36.83 4.21
CA THR A 79 -0.96 38.07 3.55
C THR A 79 -1.65 39.28 4.20
N ALA A 80 -0.89 40.34 4.41
CA ALA A 80 -1.40 41.65 4.83
C ALA A 80 -1.84 42.53 3.64
N GLY A 81 -2.00 41.94 2.45
CA GLY A 81 -2.37 42.62 1.23
C GLY A 81 -3.29 41.77 0.34
N GLY A 82 -3.59 42.29 -0.85
CA GLY A 82 -4.36 41.55 -1.86
C GLY A 82 -3.44 40.72 -2.74
N LEU A 83 -3.31 39.43 -2.47
CA LEU A 83 -2.36 38.57 -3.17
C LEU A 83 -2.91 38.11 -4.52
N ASN A 84 -2.11 38.23 -5.59
CA ASN A 84 -2.43 37.77 -6.95
C ASN A 84 -3.79 38.28 -7.47
N GLY A 85 -4.16 39.51 -7.11
CA GLY A 85 -5.42 40.14 -7.54
C GLY A 85 -6.64 39.84 -6.65
N ASN A 86 -6.47 39.11 -5.55
CA ASN A 86 -7.51 38.97 -4.53
C ASN A 86 -7.62 40.25 -3.66
N SER A 87 -8.73 40.41 -2.96
CA SER A 87 -8.95 41.53 -2.05
C SER A 87 -8.56 41.15 -0.62
N ASN A 88 -7.99 42.12 0.11
CA ASN A 88 -7.71 41.97 1.52
C ASN A 88 -8.93 42.36 2.38
N SER A 89 -9.27 41.55 3.37
CA SER A 89 -10.50 41.69 4.18
C SER A 89 -10.26 42.24 5.59
N GLY A 90 -9.00 42.48 5.99
CA GLY A 90 -8.65 42.84 7.36
C GLY A 90 -7.17 43.18 7.56
N ASN A 91 -6.59 42.66 8.65
CA ASN A 91 -5.16 42.85 8.92
C ASN A 91 -4.34 41.84 8.13
N ASP A 92 -4.60 40.56 8.36
CA ASP A 92 -3.99 39.44 7.66
C ASP A 92 -5.10 38.52 7.15
N ASP A 93 -5.04 38.14 5.89
CA ASP A 93 -5.93 37.14 5.30
C ASP A 93 -5.19 35.82 5.08
N MET A 94 -5.87 34.70 5.28
CA MET A 94 -5.32 33.39 4.90
C MET A 94 -5.31 33.25 3.38
N PHE A 95 -4.27 32.62 2.84
CA PHE A 95 -4.21 32.26 1.43
C PHE A 95 -3.90 30.79 1.21
N VAL A 96 -4.35 30.30 0.05
CA VAL A 96 -3.98 29.03 -0.56
C VAL A 96 -3.54 29.31 -1.99
N LEU A 97 -2.31 28.96 -2.31
CA LEU A 97 -1.71 29.14 -3.63
C LEU A 97 -1.44 27.75 -4.22
N LYS A 98 -1.97 27.48 -5.41
CA LYS A 98 -1.67 26.26 -6.16
C LYS A 98 -0.79 26.57 -7.37
N LEU A 99 0.31 25.84 -7.48
CA LEU A 99 1.23 25.82 -8.62
C LEU A 99 1.18 24.43 -9.27
N ASP A 100 1.38 24.36 -10.58
CA ASP A 100 1.61 23.07 -11.24
C ASP A 100 3.06 22.58 -11.07
N SER A 101 3.36 21.39 -11.57
CA SER A 101 4.71 20.81 -11.54
C SER A 101 5.76 21.62 -12.32
N SER A 102 5.35 22.58 -13.14
CA SER A 102 6.21 23.53 -13.86
C SER A 102 6.25 24.89 -13.17
N LEU A 103 5.69 25.00 -11.95
CA LEU A 103 5.59 26.20 -11.11
C LEU A 103 4.76 27.33 -11.71
N SER A 104 3.91 27.00 -12.66
CA SER A 104 2.96 27.96 -13.17
C SER A 104 1.79 28.02 -12.20
N GLN A 105 1.46 29.24 -11.76
CA GLN A 105 0.32 29.48 -10.90
C GLN A 105 -0.96 29.02 -11.58
N GLN A 106 -1.69 28.12 -10.92
CA GLN A 106 -3.00 27.67 -11.34
C GLN A 106 -4.08 28.60 -10.80
N TRP A 107 -4.04 28.87 -9.49
CA TRP A 107 -4.96 29.78 -8.82
C TRP A 107 -4.44 30.21 -7.46
N THR A 108 -5.06 31.27 -6.93
CA THR A 108 -4.86 31.74 -5.55
C THR A 108 -6.22 31.99 -4.93
N TYR A 109 -6.46 31.38 -3.77
CA TYR A 109 -7.63 31.59 -2.95
C TYR A 109 -7.22 32.37 -1.71
N GLN A 110 -7.86 33.51 -1.45
CA GLN A 110 -7.63 34.33 -0.27
C GLN A 110 -8.96 34.57 0.44
N THR A 111 -8.97 34.43 1.76
CA THR A 111 -10.15 34.70 2.58
C THR A 111 -9.72 35.19 3.95
N GLY A 112 -10.57 35.98 4.61
CA GLY A 112 -10.25 36.52 5.91
C GLY A 112 -11.42 37.26 6.52
N THR A 113 -11.20 37.68 7.75
CA THR A 113 -12.09 38.51 8.55
C THR A 113 -11.49 39.89 8.70
N SER A 114 -12.10 40.78 9.50
CA SER A 114 -11.47 42.07 9.82
C SER A 114 -10.23 41.95 10.72
N GLY A 115 -9.94 40.74 11.25
CA GLY A 115 -8.83 40.47 12.15
C GLY A 115 -7.60 39.87 11.44
N GLU A 116 -6.83 39.09 12.19
CA GLU A 116 -5.74 38.27 11.66
C GLU A 116 -6.24 36.86 11.36
N ASP A 117 -6.03 36.40 10.13
CA ASP A 117 -6.41 35.09 9.63
C ASP A 117 -5.18 34.41 9.03
N GLN A 118 -4.86 33.22 9.52
CA GLN A 118 -3.63 32.51 9.16
C GLN A 118 -3.92 31.06 8.85
N ALA A 119 -3.51 30.61 7.66
CA ALA A 119 -3.39 29.19 7.36
C ALA A 119 -2.01 28.68 7.81
N LEU A 120 -1.99 27.71 8.71
CA LEU A 120 -0.78 27.22 9.38
C LEU A 120 -0.24 25.93 8.78
N ALA A 121 -1.13 25.07 8.28
CA ALA A 121 -0.74 23.82 7.65
C ALA A 121 -1.74 23.40 6.57
N VAL A 122 -1.24 22.62 5.61
CA VAL A 122 -2.00 22.09 4.49
C VAL A 122 -1.70 20.62 4.30
N ARG A 123 -2.72 19.86 3.87
CA ARG A 123 -2.56 18.52 3.32
C ARG A 123 -3.41 18.38 2.07
N ILE A 124 -2.83 17.77 1.04
CA ILE A 124 -3.54 17.38 -0.17
C ILE A 124 -3.84 15.89 -0.05
N ASP A 125 -5.10 15.52 -0.25
CA ASP A 125 -5.46 14.11 -0.29
C ASP A 125 -5.22 13.49 -1.68
N SER A 126 -5.52 12.21 -1.83
CA SER A 126 -5.35 11.50 -3.09
C SER A 126 -6.32 11.91 -4.20
N SER A 127 -7.40 12.62 -3.87
CA SER A 127 -8.36 13.23 -4.80
C SER A 127 -7.79 14.50 -5.44
N GLY A 128 -6.78 15.10 -4.79
CA GLY A 128 -6.37 16.48 -5.05
C GLY A 128 -7.17 17.50 -4.23
N ASP A 129 -7.98 17.05 -3.26
CA ASP A 129 -8.68 17.94 -2.34
C ASP A 129 -7.70 18.49 -1.31
N ILE A 130 -7.87 19.76 -0.98
CA ILE A 130 -6.93 20.53 -0.17
C ILE A 130 -7.58 20.80 1.18
N VAL A 131 -6.98 20.26 2.24
CA VAL A 131 -7.38 20.51 3.62
C VAL A 131 -6.41 21.51 4.25
N VAL A 132 -6.96 22.61 4.76
CA VAL A 132 -6.20 23.69 5.37
C VAL A 132 -6.65 23.86 6.82
N VAL A 133 -5.69 24.00 7.72
CA VAL A 133 -5.94 24.33 9.13
C VAL A 133 -5.26 25.64 9.48
N GLY A 134 -5.90 26.41 10.37
CA GLY A 134 -5.50 27.77 10.65
C GLY A 134 -6.24 28.38 11.83
N SER A 135 -6.02 29.66 12.05
CA SER A 135 -6.69 30.46 13.09
C SER A 135 -7.23 31.76 12.52
N SER A 136 -8.33 32.24 13.11
CA SER A 136 -8.94 33.53 12.84
C SER A 136 -9.19 34.25 14.17
N VAL A 137 -8.84 35.53 14.26
CA VAL A 137 -9.02 36.30 15.50
C VAL A 137 -10.46 36.79 15.70
N THR A 138 -11.28 36.88 14.64
CA THR A 138 -12.65 37.44 14.76
C THR A 138 -13.78 36.55 14.28
N ALA A 139 -13.49 35.36 13.74
CA ALA A 139 -14.56 34.41 13.40
C ALA A 139 -15.15 33.77 14.66
N THR A 140 -16.43 34.05 14.93
CA THR A 140 -17.26 33.09 15.69
C THR A 140 -17.45 31.88 14.78
N ALA A 141 -16.52 30.93 14.81
CA ALA A 141 -16.50 29.84 13.84
C ALA A 141 -17.73 28.93 14.03
N THR A 142 -18.69 29.03 13.11
CA THR A 142 -19.62 27.94 12.86
C THR A 142 -18.89 26.95 11.97
N LEU A 143 -18.50 25.79 12.52
CA LEU A 143 -17.91 24.70 11.75
C LEU A 143 -18.98 24.18 10.77
N THR A 144 -18.97 24.67 9.54
CA THR A 144 -19.82 24.12 8.49
C THR A 144 -19.06 22.97 7.84
N ILE A 145 -19.33 21.76 8.31
CA ILE A 145 -18.89 20.55 7.61
C ILE A 145 -19.83 20.39 6.41
N SER A 146 -19.50 21.00 5.28
CA SER A 146 -20.13 20.65 3.99
C SER A 146 -19.57 19.31 3.53
N THR A 147 -20.12 18.24 4.10
CA THR A 147 -20.09 16.93 3.45
C THR A 147 -21.18 16.92 2.39
N SER A 148 -20.98 16.19 1.30
CA SER A 148 -22.04 15.90 0.31
C SER A 148 -23.12 14.93 0.84
N LEU A 149 -23.25 14.81 2.17
CA LEU A 149 -24.22 13.95 2.85
C LEU A 149 -25.28 14.82 3.51
N SER A 150 -26.52 14.73 3.03
CA SER A 150 -27.67 15.31 3.72
C SER A 150 -27.99 14.46 4.95
N ALA A 151 -27.55 14.91 6.12
CA ALA A 151 -28.06 14.44 7.41
C ALA A 151 -28.21 15.65 8.34
N THR A 152 -29.45 15.94 8.71
CA THR A 152 -29.79 17.00 9.65
C THR A 152 -29.45 16.55 11.07
N LEU A 153 -28.48 17.19 11.71
CA LEU A 153 -28.25 17.09 13.15
C LEU A 153 -28.56 18.43 13.81
N THR A 154 -29.45 18.34 14.80
CA THR A 154 -29.89 19.46 15.65
C THR A 154 -28.80 19.77 16.66
N THR A 155 -28.57 21.07 16.84
CA THR A 155 -27.50 21.74 17.59
C THR A 155 -27.11 21.13 18.93
N VAL A 156 -25.81 20.92 19.15
CA VAL A 156 -25.17 20.82 20.48
C VAL A 156 -24.23 22.02 20.63
N SER A 157 -24.51 22.85 21.63
CA SER A 157 -23.65 23.95 22.09
C SER A 157 -22.87 23.48 23.31
N THR A 158 -21.57 23.74 23.35
CA THR A 158 -20.77 23.60 24.59
C THR A 158 -19.78 24.74 24.72
N THR A 159 -19.99 25.55 25.76
CA THR A 159 -18.98 26.40 26.38
C THR A 159 -18.07 25.59 27.29
N ARG A 160 -16.76 25.83 27.13
CA ARG A 160 -15.63 25.61 28.06
C ARG A 160 -15.57 24.36 28.96
N SER A 161 -14.49 23.62 28.70
CA SER A 161 -13.59 22.96 29.65
C SER A 161 -13.98 21.58 30.21
N THR A 162 -13.11 20.62 29.88
CA THR A 162 -12.88 19.29 30.50
C THR A 162 -14.06 18.32 30.56
N VAL A 163 -13.94 17.16 29.88
CA VAL A 163 -14.78 15.99 30.16
C VAL A 163 -13.88 14.81 30.54
N SER A 164 -13.87 14.51 31.83
CA SER A 164 -13.69 13.15 32.36
C SER A 164 -15.06 12.46 32.24
N ALA A 165 -15.12 11.25 31.68
CA ALA A 165 -16.38 10.50 31.60
C ALA A 165 -16.44 9.44 32.72
N THR A 166 -17.38 9.60 33.65
CA THR A 166 -17.82 8.51 34.54
C THR A 166 -19.19 8.06 34.05
N ALA A 167 -19.31 6.80 33.62
CA ALA A 167 -20.58 6.23 33.20
C ALA A 167 -21.34 5.72 34.43
N THR A 168 -22.47 6.34 34.76
CA THR A 168 -23.45 5.76 35.70
C THR A 168 -24.56 5.10 34.88
N LEU A 169 -24.67 3.78 35.00
CA LEU A 169 -25.79 3.00 34.47
C LEU A 169 -27.02 3.23 35.35
N THR A 170 -28.03 3.95 34.84
CA THR A 170 -29.37 3.93 35.41
C THR A 170 -30.30 3.12 34.50
N THR A 171 -30.76 1.98 35.02
CA THR A 171 -31.84 1.19 34.45
C THR A 171 -33.15 1.95 34.63
N THR A 172 -33.78 2.39 33.53
CA THR A 172 -35.10 3.00 33.56
C THR A 172 -36.17 1.92 33.80
N SER A 173 -36.86 1.99 34.94
CA SER A 173 -38.21 1.45 35.06
C SER A 173 -39.20 2.57 34.74
N ALA A 174 -40.24 2.25 33.97
CA ALA A 174 -41.22 3.20 33.46
C ALA A 174 -42.05 3.85 34.60
N PRO A 175 -42.42 5.14 34.51
CA PRO A 175 -43.15 5.79 35.59
C PRO A 175 -44.66 5.49 35.49
N ALA A 176 -45.23 5.07 36.61
CA ALA A 176 -46.66 5.23 36.89
C ALA A 176 -46.93 6.67 37.34
N THR A 177 -48.17 7.10 37.11
CA THR A 177 -48.68 8.46 37.18
C THR A 177 -48.84 9.04 38.60
N THR A 178 -49.04 10.37 38.61
CA THR A 178 -49.72 11.27 39.59
C THR A 178 -48.92 11.98 40.70
N ASP A 179 -49.06 13.31 40.63
CA ASP A 179 -49.22 14.35 41.65
C ASP A 179 -48.15 14.65 42.73
N GLY A 180 -47.68 15.91 42.68
CA GLY A 180 -47.58 16.79 43.85
C GLY A 180 -46.24 16.87 44.60
N GLY A 181 -45.66 18.09 44.63
CA GLY A 181 -44.99 18.61 45.83
C GLY A 181 -43.45 18.73 45.86
N ALA A 182 -43.00 19.99 45.85
CA ALA A 182 -41.96 20.59 46.71
C ALA A 182 -40.45 20.20 46.65
N THR A 183 -39.65 21.26 46.37
CA THR A 183 -38.42 21.75 47.04
C THR A 183 -37.11 20.95 47.13
N ALA A 184 -36.09 21.54 46.47
CA ALA A 184 -34.76 21.97 46.96
C ALA A 184 -33.76 21.00 47.65
N ALA A 185 -32.52 21.13 47.17
CA ALA A 185 -31.24 21.28 47.90
C ALA A 185 -30.25 20.10 47.97
N ALA A 186 -28.99 20.53 47.84
CA ALA A 186 -27.76 20.06 48.51
C ALA A 186 -26.74 19.27 47.69
N VAL A 187 -25.53 19.82 47.78
CA VAL A 187 -24.20 19.44 47.30
C VAL A 187 -23.48 18.71 48.46
N GLU A 188 -22.62 17.73 48.17
CA GLU A 188 -21.39 17.52 48.96
C GLU A 188 -20.35 16.63 48.23
N GLU A 189 -19.16 16.58 48.80
CA GLU A 189 -17.83 16.62 48.19
C GLU A 189 -16.97 15.37 48.56
N LEU A 190 -15.83 15.20 47.86
CA LEU A 190 -14.50 14.80 48.41
C LEU A 190 -14.02 13.31 48.45
N VAL A 191 -13.09 13.00 47.52
CA VAL A 191 -11.69 12.47 47.67
C VAL A 191 -11.31 10.98 47.88
N ALA A 192 -10.31 10.60 47.04
CA ALA A 192 -9.20 9.62 47.09
C ALA A 192 -9.44 8.09 47.04
N ASP A 193 -8.82 7.42 46.05
CA ASP A 193 -7.56 6.67 46.25
C ASP A 193 -6.90 6.29 44.90
N THR A 194 -5.58 6.27 44.89
CA THR A 194 -4.68 5.91 43.79
C THR A 194 -4.15 4.49 43.96
N SER A 195 -4.25 3.64 42.93
CA SER A 195 -3.23 2.61 42.67
C SER A 195 -3.16 2.26 41.18
N ALA A 196 -1.94 2.20 40.68
CA ALA A 196 -1.58 2.12 39.27
C ALA A 196 -1.40 0.67 38.79
N SER A 197 -1.81 0.39 37.55
CA SER A 197 -1.13 -0.58 36.67
C SER A 197 -1.54 -0.40 35.20
N SER A 198 -0.54 -0.50 34.31
CA SER A 198 -0.52 -0.56 32.83
C SER A 198 -0.86 0.72 32.04
N MET A 199 0.21 1.44 31.65
CA MET A 199 0.23 2.43 30.57
C MET A 199 0.53 1.75 29.23
N ASP A 200 -0.29 2.03 28.21
CA ASP A 200 0.10 2.15 26.80
C ASP A 200 -0.97 2.99 26.10
N ILE A 201 -0.58 4.15 25.54
CA ILE A 201 -1.16 4.88 24.40
C ILE A 201 -0.35 6.17 24.21
N GLY A 202 -0.03 6.46 22.94
CA GLY A 202 0.91 7.48 22.48
C GLY A 202 0.62 8.91 22.95
N PHE A 203 1.72 9.60 23.29
CA PHE A 203 1.77 11.03 23.53
C PHE A 203 1.69 11.81 22.21
N VAL A 204 0.67 12.66 22.09
CA VAL A 204 0.74 13.93 21.36
C VAL A 204 1.20 14.97 22.38
N VAL A 205 2.40 15.53 22.21
CA VAL A 205 2.91 16.60 23.06
C VAL A 205 2.34 17.93 22.57
N LEU A 206 1.42 18.51 23.34
CA LEU A 206 0.96 19.90 23.19
C LEU A 206 1.81 20.77 24.13
N ILE A 207 2.72 21.59 23.60
CA ILE A 207 3.40 22.63 24.39
C ILE A 207 2.53 23.89 24.33
N GLY A 208 1.97 24.27 25.47
CA GLY A 208 1.21 25.50 25.65
C GLY A 208 2.12 26.73 25.74
N ILE A 209 1.69 27.81 25.10
CA ILE A 209 2.26 29.16 25.19
C ILE A 209 1.66 29.87 26.40
N VAL A 210 2.48 30.61 27.15
CA VAL A 210 1.99 31.61 28.11
C VAL A 210 2.63 32.96 27.77
N SER A 211 1.80 33.92 27.40
CA SER A 211 1.99 35.32 27.80
C SER A 211 0.64 36.03 27.87
N LEU A 212 0.57 36.85 28.92
CA LEU A 212 -0.58 37.38 29.61
C LEU A 212 -0.87 38.81 29.13
N MET A 213 -2.12 39.18 28.89
CA MET A 213 -2.60 40.57 29.05
C MET A 213 -4.11 40.56 29.36
N VAL A 214 -4.44 41.19 30.48
CA VAL A 214 -5.77 41.42 31.07
C VAL A 214 -6.28 42.79 30.63
N GLY A 215 -7.59 42.98 30.40
CA GLY A 215 -8.13 44.33 30.22
C GLY A 215 -9.61 44.46 29.81
N VAL A 216 -10.51 44.20 30.76
CA VAL A 216 -11.79 44.88 31.12
C VAL A 216 -12.50 45.81 30.10
N GLY A 217 -13.83 45.66 29.95
CA GLY A 217 -14.72 46.75 29.49
C GLY A 217 -16.18 46.36 29.18
N ALA A 218 -17.14 46.94 29.88
CA ALA A 218 -18.57 46.56 29.98
C ALA A 218 -19.55 47.16 28.93
N GLY A 219 -20.80 46.64 28.92
CA GLY A 219 -22.04 47.36 28.57
C GLY A 219 -22.92 46.67 27.51
N ALA A 220 -23.95 45.86 27.82
CA ALA A 220 -25.30 46.15 28.34
C ALA A 220 -26.42 46.39 27.27
N TRP A 221 -27.37 45.43 27.24
CA TRP A 221 -28.85 45.51 27.06
C TRP A 221 -29.52 45.96 25.74
N GLY A 222 -30.51 45.17 25.25
CA GLY A 222 -31.48 45.61 24.22
C GLY A 222 -32.41 44.58 23.53
N VAL A 223 -33.28 43.88 24.30
CA VAL A 223 -34.69 43.45 24.04
C VAL A 223 -35.33 43.36 22.61
N MET A 224 -35.94 42.17 22.34
CA MET A 224 -37.10 41.77 21.47
C MET A 224 -37.07 42.00 19.93
N ARG A 225 -37.49 41.07 19.05
CA ARG A 225 -38.87 40.62 18.79
C ARG A 225 -38.90 39.48 17.76
N ASN A 226 -39.91 38.62 17.88
CA ASN A 226 -40.30 37.52 16.99
C ASN A 226 -40.75 37.98 15.58
N ALA A 227 -40.44 37.18 14.56
CA ALA A 227 -41.33 36.95 13.42
C ALA A 227 -41.03 35.60 12.74
N ARG A 228 -42.03 34.69 12.77
CA ARG A 228 -42.07 33.46 11.98
C ARG A 228 -42.55 33.76 10.57
N ALA A 229 -41.98 33.08 9.58
CA ALA A 229 -42.68 32.76 8.34
C ALA A 229 -42.28 31.35 7.88
N ARG A 230 -43.29 30.48 7.77
CA ARG A 230 -43.22 29.13 7.19
C ARG A 230 -43.38 29.23 5.67
N ALA A 231 -42.68 28.39 4.92
CA ALA A 231 -43.09 27.91 3.61
C ALA A 231 -42.71 26.42 3.49
N ALA A 232 -43.49 25.67 2.71
CA ALA A 232 -43.74 24.24 2.88
C ALA A 232 -43.49 23.41 1.61
N VAL A 233 -43.26 22.08 1.77
CA VAL A 233 -43.54 20.94 0.84
C VAL A 233 -42.54 20.78 -0.35
N ALA A 234 -42.01 19.61 -0.79
CA ALA A 234 -42.50 18.22 -0.93
C ALA A 234 -41.34 17.17 -0.97
N PRO A 235 -41.59 15.83 -0.97
CA PRO A 235 -40.55 14.78 -0.94
C PRO A 235 -40.27 14.16 -2.33
N GLU A 236 -39.00 13.94 -2.67
CA GLU A 236 -38.59 13.20 -3.88
C GLU A 236 -38.11 11.77 -3.61
N ARG A 237 -38.35 10.95 -4.63
CA ARG A 237 -38.28 9.49 -4.71
C ARG A 237 -36.84 8.96 -4.71
N GLY A 238 -36.72 7.68 -4.34
CA GLY A 238 -35.47 7.02 -4.00
C GLY A 238 -34.43 6.89 -5.11
N LEU A 239 -33.17 6.92 -4.67
CA LEU A 239 -31.98 6.63 -5.44
C LEU A 239 -31.35 5.32 -4.93
N LYS A 240 -30.99 4.44 -5.87
CA LYS A 240 -30.18 3.24 -5.63
C LYS A 240 -28.78 3.65 -5.15
N PRO A 241 -28.14 2.92 -4.21
CA PRO A 241 -26.83 3.29 -3.71
C PRO A 241 -25.77 3.21 -4.82
N CYS A 242 -25.07 4.33 -5.02
CA CYS A 242 -23.86 4.42 -5.82
C CYS A 242 -22.69 3.94 -4.95
N VAL A 243 -21.98 2.90 -5.37
CA VAL A 243 -20.75 2.45 -4.72
C VAL A 243 -19.64 3.40 -5.14
N VAL A 244 -19.12 4.20 -4.20
CA VAL A 244 -17.98 5.09 -4.41
C VAL A 244 -16.70 4.29 -4.12
N GLU A 245 -15.95 3.91 -5.16
CA GLU A 245 -14.60 3.36 -5.00
C GLU A 245 -13.61 4.49 -4.69
N VAL A 246 -13.04 4.45 -3.48
CA VAL A 246 -11.96 5.34 -3.03
C VAL A 246 -10.67 5.01 -3.79
N ALA A 247 -10.12 5.97 -4.53
CA ALA A 247 -8.84 5.80 -5.22
C ALA A 247 -7.68 6.03 -4.25
N VAL A 248 -6.98 4.96 -3.84
CA VAL A 248 -5.78 5.03 -3.00
C VAL A 248 -4.66 5.76 -3.77
N GLY A 249 -4.22 6.91 -3.28
CA GLY A 249 -3.28 7.81 -3.99
C GLY A 249 -1.86 7.29 -4.15
N LYS A 250 -1.39 6.44 -3.22
CA LYS A 250 -0.14 5.69 -3.30
C LYS A 250 -0.12 4.65 -2.18
N LEU A 251 0.33 3.44 -2.46
CA LEU A 251 0.59 2.43 -1.44
C LEU A 251 1.94 2.73 -0.73
N PRO A 252 2.09 2.44 0.57
CA PRO A 252 3.31 2.70 1.33
C PRO A 252 4.56 2.13 0.66
N ILE A 253 5.66 2.90 0.66
CA ILE A 253 6.98 2.42 0.22
C ILE A 253 7.88 2.09 1.43
N SER A 254 7.50 2.54 2.62
CA SER A 254 8.16 2.19 3.86
C SER A 254 8.22 0.68 4.06
N GLN A 255 9.17 0.23 4.88
CA GLN A 255 9.26 -1.17 5.29
C GLN A 255 7.93 -1.62 5.93
N PRO A 256 7.53 -2.90 5.74
CA PRO A 256 6.36 -3.46 6.39
C PRO A 256 6.45 -3.40 7.92
N GLN A 257 5.31 -3.17 8.57
CA GLN A 257 5.23 -3.05 10.02
C GLN A 257 5.66 -4.32 10.77
N HIS A 258 5.54 -5.50 10.14
CA HIS A 258 5.96 -6.78 10.74
C HIS A 258 7.46 -7.06 10.59
N TRP A 259 8.23 -6.12 10.06
CA TRP A 259 9.68 -6.24 10.01
C TRP A 259 10.30 -5.90 11.36
N SER A 260 11.43 -6.54 11.66
CA SER A 260 12.18 -6.30 12.90
C SER A 260 13.03 -5.04 12.76
N ASP A 261 12.98 -4.19 13.79
CA ASP A 261 13.85 -3.01 13.96
C ASP A 261 15.26 -3.37 14.44
N GLU A 262 15.58 -4.66 14.60
CA GLU A 262 16.88 -5.08 15.12
C GLU A 262 18.01 -4.68 14.16
N LEU A 263 18.83 -3.74 14.62
CA LEU A 263 20.03 -3.20 13.97
C LEU A 263 21.16 -4.24 13.95
N ILE A 264 20.93 -5.36 13.26
CA ILE A 264 21.99 -6.30 12.90
C ILE A 264 22.79 -5.67 11.75
N PRO A 265 24.13 -5.60 11.81
CA PRO A 265 24.95 -5.05 10.73
C PRO A 265 24.65 -5.73 9.38
N LEU A 266 24.49 -4.94 8.32
CA LEU A 266 24.30 -5.42 6.96
C LEU A 266 25.63 -5.95 6.42
N ASP A 267 25.87 -7.25 6.47
CA ASP A 267 27.04 -7.87 5.82
C ASP A 267 26.78 -8.20 4.34
N GLN A 268 25.52 -8.49 3.96
CA GLN A 268 25.17 -9.06 2.64
C GLN A 268 23.95 -8.44 1.94
N GLY A 269 23.36 -7.38 2.52
CA GLY A 269 22.20 -6.66 1.96
C GLY A 269 20.84 -7.31 2.20
N TRP A 270 20.78 -8.43 2.93
CA TRP A 270 19.56 -9.11 3.35
C TRP A 270 19.75 -9.81 4.71
N LYS A 271 18.64 -10.11 5.39
CA LYS A 271 18.60 -10.79 6.69
C LYS A 271 17.51 -11.86 6.71
N LEU A 272 17.72 -12.90 7.52
CA LEU A 272 16.78 -13.98 7.74
C LEU A 272 16.39 -14.02 9.22
N TYR A 273 15.09 -13.98 9.47
CA TYR A 273 14.52 -14.04 10.82
C TYR A 273 13.64 -15.28 10.92
N PRO A 274 13.87 -16.20 11.88
CA PRO A 274 12.94 -17.29 12.13
C PRO A 274 11.52 -16.76 12.32
N VAL A 275 10.53 -17.41 11.72
CA VAL A 275 9.13 -17.01 11.88
C VAL A 275 8.58 -17.44 13.25
N ASP A 276 7.61 -16.70 13.77
CA ASP A 276 6.85 -17.09 14.97
C ASP A 276 5.89 -18.27 14.68
N ASP A 277 5.34 -18.85 15.76
CA ASP A 277 4.45 -20.02 15.67
C ASP A 277 3.16 -19.75 14.88
N ALA A 278 2.63 -18.52 14.96
CA ALA A 278 1.42 -18.14 14.26
C ALA A 278 1.64 -18.09 12.74
N THR A 279 2.72 -17.44 12.32
CA THR A 279 3.17 -17.37 10.92
C THR A 279 3.54 -18.76 10.42
N LEU A 280 4.25 -19.58 11.22
CA LEU A 280 4.60 -20.94 10.84
C LEU A 280 3.36 -21.82 10.63
N LYS A 281 2.30 -21.62 11.43
CA LYS A 281 1.01 -22.31 11.26
C LYS A 281 0.34 -21.91 9.95
N ALA A 282 0.33 -20.62 9.59
CA ALA A 282 -0.18 -20.14 8.31
C ALA A 282 0.60 -20.73 7.13
N ILE A 283 1.95 -20.72 7.20
CA ILE A 283 2.83 -21.34 6.20
C ILE A 283 2.54 -22.84 6.04
N LYS A 284 2.37 -23.57 7.15
CA LYS A 284 2.01 -25.01 7.12
C LYS A 284 0.69 -25.25 6.39
N ALA A 285 -0.30 -24.37 6.54
CA ALA A 285 -1.57 -24.48 5.82
C ALA A 285 -1.40 -24.38 4.30
N MET A 286 -0.46 -23.56 3.81
CA MET A 286 -0.14 -23.44 2.38
C MET A 286 0.49 -24.72 1.78
N PHE A 287 1.04 -25.59 2.63
CA PHE A 287 1.66 -26.86 2.23
C PHE A 287 0.71 -28.06 2.35
N THR A 288 -0.60 -27.81 2.49
CA THR A 288 -1.60 -28.87 2.51
C THR A 288 -1.76 -29.50 1.12
N VAL A 289 -1.28 -30.74 0.99
CA VAL A 289 -1.42 -31.55 -0.23
C VAL A 289 -2.87 -31.98 -0.42
N LYS A 290 -3.46 -31.64 -1.57
CA LYS A 290 -4.83 -32.01 -1.95
C LYS A 290 -4.87 -33.38 -2.62
N SER A 291 -3.85 -33.71 -3.40
CA SER A 291 -3.75 -35.00 -4.09
C SER A 291 -2.32 -35.51 -4.11
N SER A 292 -2.03 -36.48 -3.23
CA SER A 292 -0.72 -37.16 -3.17
C SER A 292 -0.33 -37.83 -4.48
N LYS A 293 -1.30 -38.17 -5.34
CA LYS A 293 -1.08 -38.76 -6.67
C LYS A 293 -0.43 -37.80 -7.66
N GLU A 294 -0.40 -36.51 -7.36
CA GLU A 294 0.18 -35.47 -8.22
C GLU A 294 1.60 -35.04 -7.80
N LEU A 295 2.05 -35.49 -6.62
CA LEU A 295 3.42 -35.25 -6.15
C LEU A 295 4.44 -35.95 -7.05
N GLY A 296 5.54 -35.26 -7.37
CA GLY A 296 6.63 -35.81 -8.18
C GLY A 296 6.24 -36.19 -9.62
N ARG A 297 5.11 -35.71 -10.15
CA ARG A 297 4.63 -36.04 -11.51
C ARG A 297 4.42 -34.82 -12.38
N GLY A 298 4.99 -34.80 -13.59
CA GLY A 298 4.81 -33.71 -14.55
C GLY A 298 5.91 -33.65 -15.60
N GLY A 299 5.74 -32.84 -16.64
CA GLY A 299 6.69 -32.71 -17.76
C GLY A 299 8.10 -32.19 -17.39
N GLY A 300 8.29 -31.76 -16.15
CA GLY A 300 9.57 -31.33 -15.58
C GLY A 300 9.86 -31.89 -14.18
N ALA A 301 9.12 -32.92 -13.74
CA ALA A 301 9.32 -33.54 -12.43
C ALA A 301 10.73 -34.13 -12.29
N THR A 302 11.38 -33.83 -11.18
CA THR A 302 12.68 -34.39 -10.80
C THR A 302 12.49 -35.80 -10.25
N SER A 303 13.33 -36.74 -10.68
CA SER A 303 13.32 -38.11 -10.16
C SER A 303 13.68 -38.10 -8.67
N TYR A 304 12.89 -38.81 -7.88
CA TYR A 304 13.13 -39.01 -6.45
C TYR A 304 12.82 -40.45 -6.09
N ASP A 305 13.79 -41.14 -5.49
CA ASP A 305 13.78 -42.60 -5.37
C ASP A 305 12.96 -43.11 -4.17
N ARG A 306 12.51 -42.21 -3.30
CA ARG A 306 11.72 -42.55 -2.10
C ARG A 306 10.25 -42.23 -2.32
N ALA A 307 9.38 -43.09 -1.83
CA ALA A 307 7.95 -42.83 -1.81
C ALA A 307 7.62 -41.76 -0.75
N TYR A 308 6.67 -40.90 -1.06
CA TYR A 308 6.15 -39.87 -0.18
C TYR A 308 4.70 -39.54 -0.59
N SER A 309 3.93 -38.97 0.34
CA SER A 309 2.52 -38.67 0.12
C SER A 309 2.13 -37.26 0.57
N THR A 310 2.98 -36.61 1.35
CA THR A 310 2.76 -35.28 1.91
C THR A 310 4.04 -34.45 1.90
N LEU A 311 3.90 -33.15 2.12
CA LEU A 311 5.00 -32.21 2.25
C LEU A 311 4.94 -31.56 3.64
N ALA A 312 5.97 -31.81 4.46
CA ALA A 312 6.00 -31.33 5.83
C ALA A 312 6.96 -30.13 5.96
N VAL A 313 6.43 -28.95 6.29
CA VAL A 313 7.24 -27.78 6.62
C VAL A 313 8.07 -28.07 7.88
N HIS A 314 9.39 -27.95 7.76
CA HIS A 314 10.32 -28.13 8.86
C HIS A 314 10.51 -26.81 9.63
N CYS A 315 10.87 -25.75 8.91
CA CYS A 315 11.04 -24.40 9.45
C CYS A 315 10.95 -23.36 8.32
N ALA A 316 10.81 -22.09 8.71
CA ALA A 316 10.73 -20.98 7.79
C ALA A 316 11.39 -19.73 8.36
N TRP A 317 11.82 -18.83 7.48
CA TRP A 317 12.44 -17.57 7.82
C TRP A 317 11.80 -16.44 7.01
N ARG A 318 11.46 -15.34 7.67
CA ARG A 318 11.14 -14.07 7.02
C ARG A 318 12.43 -13.48 6.46
N ILE A 319 12.38 -13.07 5.21
CA ILE A 319 13.45 -12.38 4.51
C ILE A 319 13.22 -10.89 4.67
N GLN A 320 14.27 -10.18 5.05
CA GLN A 320 14.30 -8.71 5.08
C GLN A 320 15.37 -8.25 4.10
N HIS A 321 14.96 -7.54 3.06
CA HIS A 321 15.83 -7.09 1.96
C HIS A 321 15.39 -5.72 1.49
N ASP A 322 16.04 -4.68 2.01
CA ASP A 322 15.59 -3.29 1.86
C ASP A 322 15.61 -2.82 0.41
N CYS A 323 16.66 -3.17 -0.33
CA CYS A 323 16.80 -2.81 -1.75
C CYS A 323 15.74 -3.51 -2.61
N CYS A 324 15.52 -4.81 -2.39
CA CYS A 324 14.48 -5.55 -3.12
C CYS A 324 13.07 -5.05 -2.75
N TRP A 325 12.83 -4.73 -1.48
CA TRP A 325 11.54 -4.16 -1.05
C TRP A 325 11.26 -2.82 -1.68
N THR A 326 12.26 -1.94 -1.74
CA THR A 326 12.10 -0.60 -2.35
C THR A 326 11.72 -0.72 -3.83
N LYS A 327 12.38 -1.61 -4.58
CA LYS A 327 12.02 -1.90 -5.99
C LYS A 327 10.62 -2.46 -6.11
N TYR A 328 10.28 -3.42 -5.24
CA TYR A 328 8.97 -4.04 -5.19
C TYR A 328 7.86 -3.04 -4.91
N ALA A 329 8.00 -2.21 -3.88
CA ALA A 329 7.01 -1.22 -3.50
C ALA A 329 6.83 -0.12 -4.56
N ALA A 330 7.91 0.24 -5.27
CA ALA A 330 7.84 1.15 -6.42
C ALA A 330 7.07 0.54 -7.60
N GLU A 331 7.40 -0.69 -8.01
CA GLU A 331 6.69 -1.37 -9.10
C GLU A 331 5.23 -1.68 -8.71
N ARG A 332 4.95 -1.98 -7.44
CA ARG A 332 3.58 -2.11 -6.92
C ARG A 332 2.76 -0.83 -7.12
N ASN A 333 3.35 0.32 -6.84
CA ASN A 333 2.69 1.61 -7.07
C ASN A 333 2.48 1.93 -8.55
N LYS A 334 3.38 1.48 -9.43
CA LYS A 334 3.15 1.55 -10.87
C LYS A 334 1.99 0.65 -11.31
N VAL A 335 1.87 -0.55 -10.74
CA VAL A 335 0.70 -1.42 -10.97
C VAL A 335 -0.58 -0.77 -10.43
N LEU A 336 -0.55 -0.12 -9.27
CA LEU A 336 -1.68 0.65 -8.73
C LEU A 336 -2.15 1.71 -9.73
N TRP A 337 -1.22 2.45 -10.33
CA TRP A 337 -1.55 3.43 -11.35
C TRP A 337 -2.23 2.78 -12.57
N HIS A 338 -1.69 1.67 -13.08
CA HIS A 338 -2.33 0.91 -14.16
C HIS A 338 -3.74 0.41 -13.79
N MET A 339 -3.93 -0.10 -12.57
CA MET A 339 -5.24 -0.59 -12.10
C MET A 339 -6.25 0.54 -11.94
N ASN A 340 -5.82 1.72 -11.45
CA ASN A 340 -6.65 2.92 -11.42
C ASN A 340 -7.08 3.35 -12.84
N GLN A 341 -6.21 3.27 -13.84
CA GLN A 341 -6.57 3.54 -15.24
C GLN A 341 -7.62 2.56 -15.78
N ILE A 342 -7.50 1.27 -15.46
CA ILE A 342 -8.49 0.25 -15.82
C ILE A 342 -9.85 0.56 -15.20
N ARG A 343 -9.88 0.88 -13.89
CA ARG A 343 -11.10 1.24 -13.17
C ARG A 343 -11.75 2.51 -13.73
N ARG A 344 -10.98 3.58 -13.92
CA ARG A 344 -11.46 4.85 -14.52
C ARG A 344 -11.96 4.67 -15.95
N GLY A 345 -11.32 3.81 -16.72
CA GLY A 345 -11.72 3.48 -18.09
C GLY A 345 -12.93 2.54 -18.17
N GLY A 346 -13.46 2.04 -17.05
CA GLY A 346 -14.55 1.04 -17.04
C GLY A 346 -14.16 -0.27 -17.72
N ILE A 347 -12.86 -0.60 -17.74
CA ILE A 347 -12.35 -1.78 -18.43
C ILE A 347 -12.57 -3.01 -17.56
N ALA A 348 -13.51 -3.87 -17.96
CA ALA A 348 -13.81 -5.09 -17.25
C ALA A 348 -12.66 -6.11 -17.38
N LEU A 349 -12.01 -6.43 -16.25
CA LEU A 349 -11.10 -7.56 -16.14
C LEU A 349 -11.86 -8.82 -15.71
N LYS A 350 -11.42 -9.98 -16.18
CA LYS A 350 -11.95 -11.26 -15.68
C LYS A 350 -11.49 -11.43 -14.22
N PRO A 351 -12.43 -11.58 -13.26
CA PRO A 351 -12.06 -11.78 -11.86
C PRO A 351 -11.40 -13.15 -11.67
N TRP A 352 -10.56 -13.26 -10.65
CA TRP A 352 -10.07 -14.54 -10.14
C TRP A 352 -9.75 -14.42 -8.66
N THR A 353 -9.93 -15.53 -7.95
CA THR A 353 -9.64 -15.67 -6.53
C THR A 353 -8.47 -16.63 -6.31
N SER A 354 -7.70 -16.34 -5.27
CA SER A 354 -6.60 -17.21 -4.87
C SER A 354 -7.14 -18.47 -4.22
N ARG A 355 -6.50 -19.62 -4.45
CA ARG A 355 -6.74 -20.83 -3.65
C ARG A 355 -6.08 -20.76 -2.27
N LEU A 356 -5.24 -19.75 -2.04
CA LEU A 356 -4.52 -19.50 -0.79
C LEU A 356 -5.10 -18.32 -0.01
N GLU A 357 -6.33 -17.87 -0.29
CA GLU A 357 -6.92 -16.67 0.31
C GLU A 357 -6.92 -16.71 1.85
N ASP A 358 -7.36 -17.84 2.44
CA ASP A 358 -7.37 -18.00 3.91
C ASP A 358 -5.96 -17.93 4.50
N ALA A 359 -4.98 -18.53 3.82
CA ALA A 359 -3.59 -18.47 4.25
C ALA A 359 -3.02 -17.06 4.09
N ASN A 360 -3.36 -16.36 3.00
CA ASN A 360 -2.94 -14.99 2.74
C ASN A 360 -3.42 -14.03 3.84
N LEU A 361 -4.66 -14.20 4.31
CA LEU A 361 -5.23 -13.41 5.40
C LEU A 361 -4.58 -13.72 6.77
N ALA A 362 -4.05 -14.93 6.96
CA ALA A 362 -3.40 -15.34 8.19
C ALA A 362 -1.90 -14.96 8.25
N MET A 363 -1.28 -14.59 7.13
CA MET A 363 0.10 -14.14 7.07
C MET A 363 0.23 -12.68 7.55
N PRO A 364 1.36 -12.29 8.18
CA PRO A 364 1.52 -10.95 8.70
C PRO A 364 1.77 -9.92 7.58
N GLY A 365 1.34 -8.69 7.85
CA GLY A 365 1.49 -7.54 6.95
C GLY A 365 0.33 -7.37 5.97
N THR A 366 -0.05 -6.13 5.71
CA THR A 366 -1.18 -5.78 4.84
C THR A 366 -0.91 -6.18 3.39
N LEU A 367 -1.83 -6.93 2.78
CA LEU A 367 -1.87 -7.19 1.32
C LEU A 367 -2.86 -6.24 0.65
N TYR A 368 -2.44 -5.62 -0.45
CA TYR A 368 -3.30 -4.73 -1.26
C TYR A 368 -3.99 -5.52 -2.39
N THR A 369 -4.83 -6.49 -2.00
CA THR A 369 -5.43 -7.45 -2.93
C THR A 369 -6.44 -6.81 -3.87
N GLU A 370 -7.22 -5.85 -3.42
CA GLU A 370 -8.22 -5.16 -4.25
C GLU A 370 -7.56 -4.13 -5.18
N GLU A 371 -6.56 -3.39 -4.68
CA GLU A 371 -5.97 -2.28 -5.40
C GLU A 371 -5.01 -2.75 -6.50
N VAL A 372 -4.21 -3.78 -6.21
CA VAL A 372 -3.13 -4.25 -7.10
C VAL A 372 -3.08 -5.76 -7.25
N GLY A 373 -4.02 -6.52 -6.69
CA GLY A 373 -4.01 -7.97 -6.78
C GLY A 373 -2.85 -8.62 -6.01
N GLU A 374 -2.36 -7.97 -4.94
CA GLU A 374 -1.25 -8.48 -4.15
C GLU A 374 -1.62 -9.79 -3.43
N ARG A 375 -0.76 -10.81 -3.53
CA ARG A 375 -1.00 -12.14 -2.95
C ARG A 375 0.30 -12.80 -2.49
N TYR A 376 0.20 -13.69 -1.50
CA TYR A 376 1.25 -14.67 -1.25
C TYR A 376 1.09 -15.87 -2.18
N LEU A 377 2.18 -16.25 -2.83
CA LEU A 377 2.25 -17.39 -3.76
C LEU A 377 3.51 -18.20 -3.51
N LEU A 378 3.52 -19.43 -3.99
CA LEU A 378 4.61 -20.37 -3.80
C LEU A 378 5.55 -20.37 -5.01
N HIS A 379 6.86 -20.42 -4.76
CA HIS A 379 7.89 -20.64 -5.76
C HIS A 379 8.85 -21.73 -5.29
N GLY A 380 8.68 -22.94 -5.83
CA GLY A 380 9.63 -24.03 -5.61
C GLY A 380 10.98 -23.70 -6.23
N THR A 381 12.05 -23.87 -5.46
CA THR A 381 13.41 -23.58 -5.93
C THR A 381 14.33 -24.74 -5.62
N ASN A 382 15.30 -24.96 -6.51
CA ASN A 382 16.43 -25.81 -6.19
C ASN A 382 17.39 -25.09 -5.23
N PRO A 383 18.27 -25.82 -4.54
CA PRO A 383 19.27 -25.25 -3.65
C PRO A 383 20.19 -24.23 -4.32
N GLU A 384 20.69 -24.52 -5.52
CA GLU A 384 21.74 -23.75 -6.20
C GLU A 384 21.39 -22.25 -6.41
N PRO A 385 20.17 -21.87 -6.87
CA PRO A 385 19.82 -20.46 -7.04
C PRO A 385 19.40 -19.73 -5.75
N LEU A 386 19.32 -20.37 -4.58
CA LEU A 386 18.81 -19.74 -3.36
C LEU A 386 19.58 -18.48 -2.97
N LEU A 387 20.91 -18.59 -2.88
CA LEU A 387 21.78 -17.46 -2.52
C LEU A 387 21.68 -16.34 -3.54
N GLU A 388 21.54 -16.68 -4.82
CA GLU A 388 21.40 -15.70 -5.89
C GLU A 388 20.09 -14.90 -5.74
N VAL A 389 18.96 -15.59 -5.49
CA VAL A 389 17.66 -14.94 -5.24
C VAL A 389 17.69 -14.12 -3.95
N LEU A 390 18.32 -14.60 -2.88
CA LEU A 390 18.49 -13.83 -1.64
C LEU A 390 19.32 -12.57 -1.88
N HIS A 391 20.38 -12.64 -2.69
CA HIS A 391 21.25 -11.48 -2.89
C HIS A 391 20.62 -10.40 -3.77
N ARG A 392 19.99 -10.77 -4.90
CA ARG A 392 19.52 -9.81 -5.92
C ARG A 392 18.01 -9.72 -6.11
N GLY A 393 17.23 -10.61 -5.50
CA GLY A 393 15.81 -10.79 -5.78
C GLY A 393 15.52 -11.65 -7.01
N PHE A 394 14.24 -11.74 -7.38
CA PHE A 394 13.81 -12.47 -8.56
C PHE A 394 14.13 -11.73 -9.86
N THR A 395 14.35 -12.50 -10.93
CA THR A 395 14.53 -11.95 -12.28
C THR A 395 13.75 -12.80 -13.28
N GLU A 396 13.24 -12.17 -14.34
CA GLU A 396 12.55 -12.83 -15.46
C GLU A 396 13.48 -13.75 -16.27
N LYS A 397 14.79 -13.61 -16.08
CA LYS A 397 15.82 -14.49 -16.67
C LYS A 397 15.88 -15.87 -16.02
N ALA A 398 15.21 -16.09 -14.88
CA ALA A 398 15.27 -17.34 -14.14
C ALA A 398 14.72 -18.55 -14.93
N SER A 399 13.74 -18.36 -15.82
CA SER A 399 13.17 -19.46 -16.62
C SER A 399 12.98 -19.08 -18.09
N LEU A 400 14.08 -19.00 -18.85
CA LEU A 400 14.07 -18.62 -20.27
C LEU A 400 13.34 -19.60 -21.20
N LYS A 401 13.04 -20.82 -20.73
CA LYS A 401 12.45 -21.91 -21.54
C LYS A 401 11.13 -22.43 -20.97
N GLY A 402 10.47 -21.63 -20.13
CA GLY A 402 9.19 -22.00 -19.54
C GLY A 402 8.09 -22.19 -20.61
N PRO A 403 7.12 -23.10 -20.38
CA PRO A 403 6.07 -23.41 -21.35
C PRO A 403 5.17 -22.21 -21.70
N PHE A 404 5.07 -21.25 -20.81
CA PHE A 404 4.26 -20.04 -20.92
C PHE A 404 5.12 -18.78 -21.00
N GLY A 405 6.31 -18.88 -21.58
CA GLY A 405 7.22 -17.75 -21.79
C GLY A 405 8.30 -17.61 -20.71
N ALA A 406 9.16 -16.61 -20.92
CA ALA A 406 10.33 -16.35 -20.11
C ALA A 406 9.98 -15.43 -18.92
N GLY A 407 9.60 -16.05 -17.80
CA GLY A 407 9.15 -15.35 -16.61
C GLY A 407 9.33 -16.17 -15.33
N ILE A 408 8.82 -15.64 -14.23
CA ILE A 408 8.85 -16.25 -12.91
C ILE A 408 7.56 -17.06 -12.73
N TYR A 409 7.72 -18.36 -12.47
CA TYR A 409 6.61 -19.29 -12.30
C TYR A 409 6.24 -19.40 -10.83
N LEU A 410 5.00 -19.09 -10.52
CA LEU A 410 4.41 -19.14 -9.19
C LEU A 410 3.23 -20.11 -9.20
N ALA A 411 2.94 -20.68 -8.03
CA ALA A 411 1.87 -21.64 -7.85
C ALA A 411 1.10 -21.38 -6.56
N GLU A 412 -0.14 -21.86 -6.54
CA GLU A 412 -0.99 -21.89 -5.35
C GLU A 412 -0.96 -23.27 -4.68
N ASP A 413 -0.59 -24.30 -5.42
CA ASP A 413 -0.66 -25.69 -4.99
C ASP A 413 0.75 -26.22 -4.69
N PRO A 414 0.99 -26.75 -3.47
CA PRO A 414 2.31 -27.24 -3.07
C PRO A 414 2.79 -28.43 -3.92
N GLU A 415 1.87 -29.21 -4.50
CA GLU A 415 2.22 -30.29 -5.43
C GLU A 415 2.86 -29.78 -6.71
N LYS A 416 2.51 -28.56 -7.15
CA LYS A 416 3.07 -27.97 -8.36
C LYS A 416 4.50 -27.47 -8.13
N ILE A 417 4.79 -26.85 -6.99
CA ILE A 417 6.16 -26.44 -6.69
C ILE A 417 7.09 -27.63 -6.49
N ASP A 418 6.61 -28.73 -5.90
CA ASP A 418 7.39 -29.94 -5.63
C ASP A 418 7.91 -30.61 -6.90
N GLN A 419 7.19 -30.48 -8.02
CA GLN A 419 7.63 -30.94 -9.34
C GLN A 419 8.90 -30.23 -9.83
N HIS A 420 9.28 -29.11 -9.23
CA HIS A 420 10.38 -28.27 -9.69
C HIS A 420 11.52 -28.13 -8.66
N THR A 421 11.50 -28.92 -7.58
CA THR A 421 12.52 -28.91 -6.53
C THR A 421 13.38 -30.18 -6.51
N ARG A 422 14.61 -30.04 -6.03
CA ARG A 422 15.56 -31.12 -5.78
C ARG A 422 15.97 -31.10 -4.31
N PRO A 423 16.34 -32.26 -3.74
CA PRO A 423 16.86 -32.28 -2.38
C PRO A 423 18.15 -31.47 -2.33
N ASP A 424 18.33 -30.75 -1.23
CA ASP A 424 19.59 -30.14 -0.84
C ASP A 424 20.65 -31.25 -0.79
N ALA A 425 21.63 -31.19 -1.68
CA ALA A 425 22.73 -32.14 -1.69
C ALA A 425 23.74 -31.78 -0.58
N ARG A 426 24.68 -32.69 -0.28
CA ARG A 426 25.77 -32.39 0.66
C ARG A 426 26.71 -31.29 0.16
N THR A 427 26.74 -31.05 -1.15
CA THR A 427 27.51 -29.98 -1.80
C THR A 427 26.57 -29.20 -2.72
N SER A 428 25.80 -28.28 -2.14
CA SER A 428 24.80 -27.49 -2.87
C SER A 428 25.26 -26.06 -3.16
N GLY A 429 26.43 -25.65 -2.65
CA GLY A 429 26.87 -24.26 -2.68
C GLY A 429 26.21 -23.40 -1.59
N LEU A 430 25.48 -24.04 -0.65
CA LEU A 430 24.80 -23.38 0.47
C LEU A 430 25.52 -23.59 1.79
N GLU A 431 26.76 -24.08 1.78
CA GLU A 431 27.51 -24.42 2.99
C GLU A 431 27.71 -23.19 3.90
N ASP A 432 27.81 -21.99 3.31
CA ASP A 432 27.87 -20.72 4.05
C ASP A 432 26.50 -20.25 4.56
N LEU A 433 25.42 -20.71 3.93
CA LEU A 433 24.04 -20.35 4.28
C LEU A 433 23.46 -21.29 5.36
N HIS A 434 23.83 -22.58 5.35
CA HIS A 434 23.30 -23.57 6.29
C HIS A 434 23.47 -23.18 7.77
N PRO A 435 24.63 -22.67 8.24
CA PRO A 435 24.78 -22.24 9.62
C PRO A 435 23.81 -21.11 10.00
N ARG A 436 23.46 -20.24 9.04
CA ARG A 436 22.51 -19.13 9.24
C ARG A 436 21.07 -19.63 9.32
N LEU A 437 20.69 -20.53 8.41
CA LEU A 437 19.34 -21.14 8.39
C LEU A 437 19.11 -21.97 9.65
N TYR A 438 20.02 -22.90 9.92
CA TYR A 438 19.84 -23.91 10.96
C TYR A 438 20.43 -23.50 12.30
N ARG A 439 20.57 -22.19 12.56
CA ARG A 439 21.17 -21.68 13.80
C ARG A 439 20.47 -22.19 15.06
N ALA A 440 19.14 -22.19 15.03
CA ALA A 440 18.29 -22.73 16.09
C ALA A 440 18.35 -24.26 16.22
N PHE A 441 18.96 -24.96 15.24
CA PHE A 441 19.05 -26.41 15.14
C PHE A 441 20.51 -26.89 15.19
N GLY A 442 21.37 -26.18 15.92
CA GLY A 442 22.77 -26.56 16.11
C GLY A 442 23.69 -26.20 14.93
N ASN A 443 23.32 -25.20 14.12
CA ASN A 443 24.06 -24.69 12.96
C ASN A 443 24.29 -25.73 11.85
N ARG A 444 23.54 -26.83 11.86
CA ARG A 444 23.70 -27.91 10.89
C ARG A 444 22.37 -28.24 10.25
N ARG A 445 22.40 -28.37 8.93
CA ARG A 445 21.28 -28.89 8.16
C ARG A 445 20.92 -30.29 8.68
N PRO A 446 19.62 -30.65 8.80
CA PRO A 446 19.21 -32.01 9.11
C PRO A 446 19.85 -33.06 8.19
N ASP A 447 20.04 -34.28 8.74
CA ASP A 447 20.56 -35.45 8.01
C ASP A 447 19.53 -36.05 7.01
N GLU A 448 18.36 -35.43 6.90
CA GLU A 448 17.30 -35.78 5.97
C GLU A 448 17.37 -34.96 4.66
N ASP A 449 16.59 -35.37 3.66
CA ASP A 449 16.46 -34.64 2.39
C ASP A 449 15.61 -33.38 2.59
N MET A 450 16.27 -32.22 2.55
CA MET A 450 15.62 -30.92 2.68
C MET A 450 15.31 -30.32 1.31
N PHE A 451 14.16 -29.68 1.18
CA PHE A 451 13.71 -28.97 -0.02
C PHE A 451 13.36 -27.54 0.32
N TYR A 452 13.44 -26.63 -0.66
CA TYR A 452 13.23 -25.21 -0.43
C TYR A 452 12.13 -24.62 -1.31
N CYS A 453 11.42 -23.67 -0.74
CA CYS A 453 10.40 -22.88 -1.41
C CYS A 453 10.49 -21.44 -0.93
N PHE A 454 10.35 -20.49 -1.85
CA PHE A 454 10.02 -19.12 -1.47
C PHE A 454 8.51 -18.96 -1.39
N ILE A 455 8.03 -18.36 -0.31
CA ILE A 455 6.72 -17.72 -0.32
C ILE A 455 6.97 -16.27 -0.71
N VAL A 456 6.38 -15.88 -1.84
CA VAL A 456 6.61 -14.57 -2.43
C VAL A 456 5.39 -13.70 -2.28
N ARG A 457 5.60 -12.40 -2.06
CA ARG A 457 4.58 -11.39 -2.24
C ARG A 457 4.60 -10.97 -3.70
N ALA A 458 3.52 -11.25 -4.43
CA ALA A 458 3.41 -11.00 -5.86
C ALA A 458 2.34 -9.95 -6.15
N CYS A 459 2.70 -8.92 -6.92
CA CYS A 459 1.79 -7.89 -7.39
C CYS A 459 1.16 -8.32 -8.73
N CYS A 460 0.01 -8.99 -8.68
CA CYS A 460 -0.55 -9.65 -9.86
C CYS A 460 -1.23 -8.70 -10.86
N GLY A 461 -1.79 -7.57 -10.39
CA GLY A 461 -2.47 -6.56 -11.20
C GLY A 461 -3.48 -7.13 -12.21
N ALA A 462 -3.57 -6.48 -13.37
CA ALA A 462 -4.35 -6.97 -14.51
C ALA A 462 -3.79 -8.30 -15.03
N CYS A 463 -4.55 -9.37 -14.86
CA CYS A 463 -4.16 -10.72 -15.26
C CYS A 463 -4.74 -11.08 -16.63
N PHE A 464 -3.91 -11.56 -17.56
CA PHE A 464 -4.38 -12.25 -18.75
C PHE A 464 -4.74 -13.69 -18.36
N GLN A 465 -6.01 -14.07 -18.46
CA GLN A 465 -6.44 -15.44 -18.14
C GLN A 465 -6.56 -16.29 -19.40
N THR A 466 -5.98 -17.48 -19.38
CA THR A 466 -6.01 -18.47 -20.47
C THR A 466 -6.17 -19.88 -19.92
N GLU A 467 -6.66 -20.82 -20.72
CA GLU A 467 -6.64 -22.27 -20.39
C GLU A 467 -5.47 -23.00 -21.07
N GLY A 468 -4.58 -22.27 -21.72
CA GLY A 468 -3.42 -22.77 -22.43
C GLY A 468 -3.25 -22.07 -23.77
N LEU A 469 -2.07 -22.28 -24.36
CA LEU A 469 -1.68 -21.60 -25.59
C LEU A 469 -1.94 -22.47 -26.81
N ASP A 470 -2.02 -21.82 -27.96
CA ASP A 470 -2.04 -22.46 -29.27
C ASP A 470 -0.75 -23.23 -29.57
N LYS A 471 -0.69 -23.91 -30.73
CA LYS A 471 0.48 -24.72 -31.11
C LYS A 471 1.75 -23.88 -31.22
N GLU A 472 1.62 -22.61 -31.60
CA GLU A 472 2.72 -21.66 -31.72
C GLU A 472 3.12 -21.06 -30.37
N GLY A 473 2.34 -21.26 -29.31
CA GLY A 473 2.60 -20.74 -27.97
C GLY A 473 2.52 -19.22 -27.86
N LEU A 474 1.77 -18.57 -28.75
CA LEU A 474 1.67 -17.10 -28.83
C LEU A 474 0.27 -16.57 -28.53
N ARG A 475 -0.75 -17.39 -28.76
CA ARG A 475 -2.15 -17.00 -28.64
C ARG A 475 -2.87 -17.88 -27.64
N ASP A 476 -3.91 -17.33 -27.05
CA ASP A 476 -4.84 -18.08 -26.22
C ASP A 476 -5.54 -19.13 -27.08
N LYS A 477 -5.49 -20.40 -26.66
CA LYS A 477 -6.00 -21.52 -27.47
C LYS A 477 -7.51 -21.44 -27.72
N THR A 478 -8.24 -20.75 -26.84
CA THR A 478 -9.72 -20.73 -26.84
C THR A 478 -10.25 -19.54 -27.63
N THR A 479 -9.67 -18.36 -27.44
CA THR A 479 -10.13 -17.09 -28.03
C THR A 479 -9.28 -16.63 -29.21
N GLY A 480 -8.10 -17.21 -29.42
CA GLY A 480 -7.15 -16.79 -30.48
C GLY A 480 -6.48 -15.44 -30.25
N ARG A 481 -6.76 -14.77 -29.11
CA ARG A 481 -6.15 -13.48 -28.75
C ARG A 481 -4.66 -13.64 -28.52
N SER A 482 -3.87 -12.67 -29.00
CA SER A 482 -2.43 -12.65 -28.72
C SER A 482 -2.21 -12.53 -27.22
N VAL A 483 -1.45 -13.48 -26.66
CA VAL A 483 -1.05 -13.48 -25.24
C VAL A 483 0.23 -12.68 -25.07
N PHE A 484 1.14 -12.75 -26.03
CA PHE A 484 2.42 -12.03 -26.00
C PHE A 484 2.43 -10.86 -26.98
N LEU A 485 3.21 -9.85 -26.64
CA LEU A 485 3.50 -8.72 -27.52
C LEU A 485 4.49 -9.10 -28.62
N THR A 486 5.46 -9.96 -28.28
CA THR A 486 6.53 -10.38 -29.19
C THR A 486 6.74 -11.91 -29.18
N PRO A 487 7.32 -12.49 -30.24
CA PRO A 487 7.57 -13.94 -30.32
C PRO A 487 8.53 -14.49 -29.25
N GLU A 488 9.34 -13.64 -28.61
CA GLU A 488 10.26 -14.03 -27.54
C GLU A 488 9.54 -14.37 -26.23
N ARG A 489 8.24 -14.08 -26.12
CA ARG A 489 7.39 -14.40 -24.96
C ARG A 489 7.93 -13.85 -23.63
N ARG A 490 8.46 -12.63 -23.68
CA ARG A 490 8.99 -11.89 -22.51
C ARG A 490 8.04 -10.82 -21.99
N GLU A 491 7.05 -10.43 -22.77
CA GLU A 491 6.08 -9.40 -22.42
C GLU A 491 4.69 -9.81 -22.93
N LEU A 492 3.67 -9.62 -22.08
CA LEU A 492 2.29 -9.89 -22.43
C LEU A 492 1.72 -8.84 -23.39
N SER A 493 0.60 -9.16 -24.02
CA SER A 493 -0.14 -8.21 -24.86
C SER A 493 -0.68 -7.03 -24.05
N ARG A 494 -1.02 -5.95 -24.76
CA ARG A 494 -1.60 -4.73 -24.18
C ARG A 494 -3.01 -5.01 -23.63
N VAL A 495 -3.35 -4.38 -22.52
CA VAL A 495 -4.73 -4.34 -22.01
C VAL A 495 -5.54 -3.45 -22.98
N PRO A 496 -6.60 -3.98 -23.63
CA PRO A 496 -7.38 -3.17 -24.56
C PRO A 496 -8.07 -2.01 -23.86
N GLY A 497 -8.11 -0.84 -24.50
CA GLY A 497 -8.82 0.35 -24.01
C GLY A 497 -8.03 1.24 -23.05
N THR A 498 -6.80 0.88 -22.66
CA THR A 498 -5.96 1.69 -21.77
C THR A 498 -5.22 2.80 -22.53
N SER A 499 -5.14 4.00 -21.96
CA SER A 499 -4.33 5.12 -22.45
C SER A 499 -3.58 5.81 -21.31
N PRO A 500 -2.23 5.94 -21.37
CA PRO A 500 -1.34 5.30 -22.33
C PRO A 500 -1.40 3.77 -22.24
N SER A 501 -1.07 3.09 -23.33
CA SER A 501 -1.19 1.63 -23.40
C SER A 501 -0.16 0.93 -22.51
N PHE A 502 -0.57 -0.08 -21.76
CA PHE A 502 0.33 -0.95 -20.99
C PHE A 502 -0.06 -2.43 -21.12
N SER A 503 0.90 -3.30 -20.85
CA SER A 503 0.77 -4.75 -20.98
C SER A 503 0.06 -5.36 -19.77
N TYR A 504 -0.60 -6.50 -19.95
CA TYR A 504 -1.05 -7.29 -18.80
C TYR A 504 0.13 -7.57 -17.87
N HIS A 505 -0.13 -7.62 -16.56
CA HIS A 505 0.92 -7.73 -15.55
C HIS A 505 1.35 -9.17 -15.29
N THR A 506 0.37 -10.09 -15.35
CA THR A 506 0.50 -11.49 -14.97
C THR A 506 -0.27 -12.37 -15.95
N LEU A 507 0.29 -13.53 -16.28
CA LEU A 507 -0.41 -14.57 -17.03
C LEU A 507 -0.96 -15.61 -16.06
N LEU A 508 -2.27 -15.83 -16.09
CA LEU A 508 -2.97 -16.81 -15.29
C LEU A 508 -3.40 -17.96 -16.21
N VAL A 509 -2.74 -19.11 -16.09
CA VAL A 509 -3.04 -20.29 -16.89
C VAL A 509 -3.87 -21.26 -16.07
N ASN A 510 -5.17 -21.27 -16.31
CA ASN A 510 -6.11 -22.16 -15.64
C ASN A 510 -6.04 -23.58 -16.21
N PRO A 511 -6.32 -24.61 -15.39
CA PRO A 511 -6.56 -25.94 -15.91
C PRO A 511 -7.77 -25.93 -16.84
N GLY A 512 -7.63 -26.49 -18.04
CA GLY A 512 -8.71 -26.53 -19.03
C GLY A 512 -9.89 -27.37 -18.54
N THR A 513 -11.11 -26.92 -18.84
CA THR A 513 -12.38 -27.55 -18.41
C THR A 513 -12.73 -28.86 -19.14
N GLY A 514 -11.78 -29.44 -19.89
CA GLY A 514 -12.00 -30.63 -20.68
C GLY A 514 -12.21 -31.87 -19.82
N THR A 515 -13.43 -32.40 -19.85
CA THR A 515 -13.77 -33.74 -19.37
C THR A 515 -12.70 -34.75 -19.80
N SER A 516 -12.27 -35.56 -18.84
CA SER A 516 -11.41 -36.70 -19.05
C SER A 516 -12.02 -37.62 -20.11
N HIS A 517 -11.38 -37.76 -21.27
CA HIS A 517 -11.22 -39.03 -21.99
C HIS A 517 -10.22 -38.83 -23.13
N SER A 518 -9.06 -39.49 -23.01
CA SER A 518 -8.30 -39.94 -24.17
C SER A 518 -7.76 -41.32 -23.80
N ALA A 519 -8.34 -42.33 -24.44
CA ALA A 519 -8.09 -43.75 -24.32
C ALA A 519 -6.59 -44.12 -24.38
N PRO A 520 -6.19 -45.28 -23.84
CA PRO A 520 -4.82 -45.77 -23.99
C PRO A 520 -4.53 -46.04 -25.48
N LEU A 521 -3.48 -45.43 -26.01
CA LEU A 521 -2.97 -45.76 -27.34
C LEU A 521 -2.36 -47.18 -27.31
N PRO A 522 -2.62 -48.02 -28.33
CA PRO A 522 -2.10 -49.39 -28.37
C PRO A 522 -0.59 -49.38 -28.61
N ALA A 523 0.11 -50.27 -27.91
CA ALA A 523 1.53 -50.48 -28.07
C ALA A 523 1.81 -51.23 -29.38
N THR A 524 2.69 -50.71 -30.23
CA THR A 524 3.43 -51.50 -31.23
C THR A 524 4.87 -51.00 -31.43
N PRO A 525 5.80 -51.88 -31.86
CA PRO A 525 7.22 -51.81 -31.48
C PRO A 525 8.17 -51.32 -32.60
N HIS A 526 9.35 -50.87 -32.15
CA HIS A 526 10.67 -50.75 -32.83
C HIS A 526 10.78 -50.25 -34.28
N SER A 527 11.46 -49.10 -34.46
CA SER A 527 12.79 -49.02 -35.11
C SER A 527 13.39 -47.60 -35.10
N PRO A 528 14.73 -47.44 -35.14
CA PRO A 528 15.42 -46.20 -34.79
C PRO A 528 15.79 -45.37 -36.04
N ARG A 529 15.64 -44.04 -35.98
CA ARG A 529 16.43 -43.07 -36.75
C ARG A 529 16.24 -41.65 -36.19
N HIS A 530 17.36 -40.96 -36.03
CA HIS A 530 17.49 -39.62 -35.51
C HIS A 530 16.77 -38.59 -36.40
N SER A 531 15.92 -37.74 -35.81
CA SER A 531 15.52 -36.45 -36.39
C SER A 531 15.29 -35.41 -35.26
N PRO A 532 15.64 -34.13 -35.46
CA PRO A 532 15.58 -33.10 -34.41
C PRO A 532 14.16 -32.58 -34.09
N LEU A 533 13.10 -33.24 -34.58
CA LEU A 533 11.71 -32.80 -34.44
C LEU A 533 10.98 -33.28 -33.18
N ARG A 534 11.69 -33.88 -32.21
CA ARG A 534 11.08 -34.29 -30.91
C ARG A 534 10.91 -33.15 -29.90
N ALA A 535 11.46 -31.96 -30.13
CA ALA A 535 11.34 -30.83 -29.22
C ALA A 535 10.04 -30.01 -29.35
N VAL A 536 9.23 -30.25 -30.40
CA VAL A 536 8.06 -29.39 -30.71
C VAL A 536 6.72 -30.07 -30.41
N ALA A 537 6.70 -31.35 -30.04
CA ALA A 537 5.46 -32.09 -29.76
C ALA A 537 4.99 -32.08 -28.29
N ARG A 538 5.63 -31.30 -27.39
CA ARG A 538 5.32 -31.32 -25.94
C ARG A 538 4.55 -30.11 -25.40
N VAL A 539 4.27 -29.11 -26.24
CA VAL A 539 3.60 -27.85 -25.82
C VAL A 539 2.12 -27.81 -26.22
N VAL A 540 1.63 -28.78 -27.00
CA VAL A 540 0.24 -28.79 -27.43
C VAL A 540 -0.65 -29.38 -26.34
N GLY A 541 -1.33 -28.49 -25.61
CA GLY A 541 -2.60 -28.76 -24.95
C GLY A 541 -2.58 -29.74 -23.77
N ARG A 542 -2.46 -29.19 -22.55
CA ARG A 542 -3.25 -29.52 -21.34
C ARG A 542 -2.51 -28.98 -20.10
N VAL A 543 -2.78 -27.74 -19.72
CA VAL A 543 -2.83 -27.46 -18.28
C VAL A 543 -4.06 -28.21 -17.81
N ALA A 544 -3.89 -29.43 -17.32
CA ALA A 544 -5.02 -30.28 -16.92
C ALA A 544 -5.21 -30.33 -15.41
N ARG A 545 -4.26 -29.79 -14.61
CA ARG A 545 -4.16 -30.14 -13.19
C ARG A 545 -4.03 -28.93 -12.26
N PHE A 546 -3.01 -28.10 -12.46
CA PHE A 546 -2.71 -26.96 -11.59
C PHE A 546 -2.84 -25.64 -12.33
N ARG A 547 -3.24 -24.59 -11.63
CA ARG A 547 -3.16 -23.22 -12.16
C ARG A 547 -1.69 -22.79 -12.13
N GLU A 548 -1.19 -22.24 -13.23
CA GLU A 548 0.13 -21.63 -13.28
C GLU A 548 0.00 -20.10 -13.33
N ILE A 549 0.82 -19.41 -12.55
CA ILE A 549 0.83 -17.96 -12.46
C ILE A 549 2.22 -17.50 -12.91
N VAL A 550 2.31 -16.73 -13.99
CA VAL A 550 3.60 -16.31 -14.56
C VAL A 550 3.72 -14.80 -14.56
N VAL A 551 4.79 -14.31 -13.94
CA VAL A 551 5.11 -12.89 -13.82
C VAL A 551 6.37 -12.58 -14.64
N PHE A 552 6.29 -11.55 -15.49
CA PHE A 552 7.35 -11.23 -16.47
C PHE A 552 8.26 -10.06 -16.05
N ALA A 553 8.09 -9.55 -14.83
CA ALA A 553 8.93 -8.50 -14.26
C ALA A 553 9.36 -8.93 -12.85
N GLY A 554 10.67 -9.05 -12.63
CA GLY A 554 11.23 -9.48 -11.34
C GLY A 554 10.81 -8.60 -10.18
N ASP A 555 10.78 -7.28 -10.39
CA ASP A 555 10.42 -6.30 -9.36
C ASP A 555 8.93 -6.36 -8.96
N ARG A 556 8.08 -7.19 -9.60
CA ARG A 556 6.70 -7.46 -9.14
C ARG A 556 6.62 -8.59 -8.11
N VAL A 557 7.75 -9.19 -7.76
CA VAL A 557 7.81 -10.36 -6.88
C VAL A 557 8.86 -10.11 -5.80
N TYR A 558 8.42 -10.07 -4.55
CA TYR A 558 9.30 -9.97 -3.39
C TYR A 558 9.42 -11.33 -2.69
N PRO A 559 10.64 -11.87 -2.49
CA PRO A 559 10.83 -13.07 -1.68
C PRO A 559 10.61 -12.70 -0.20
N GLU A 560 9.43 -12.97 0.34
CA GLU A 560 9.08 -12.58 1.72
C GLU A 560 9.49 -13.65 2.73
N TYR A 561 9.35 -14.94 2.38
CA TYR A 561 9.78 -16.04 3.23
C TYR A 561 10.54 -17.10 2.47
N LEU A 562 11.54 -17.68 3.13
CA LEU A 562 12.18 -18.92 2.74
C LEU A 562 11.64 -20.05 3.63
N VAL A 563 11.18 -21.13 3.02
CA VAL A 563 10.62 -22.29 3.70
C VAL A 563 11.47 -23.52 3.39
N ALA A 564 11.89 -24.22 4.43
CA ALA A 564 12.50 -25.54 4.32
C ALA A 564 11.43 -26.60 4.65
N TYR A 565 11.26 -27.57 3.76
CA TYR A 565 10.28 -28.64 3.91
C TYR A 565 10.87 -30.01 3.54
N ARG A 566 10.14 -31.05 3.89
CA ARG A 566 10.50 -32.46 3.67
C ARG A 566 9.40 -33.18 2.92
N ARG A 567 9.79 -34.17 2.13
CA ARG A 567 8.88 -35.15 1.54
C ARG A 567 8.64 -36.27 2.56
N VAL A 568 7.37 -36.50 2.94
CA VAL A 568 6.96 -37.46 3.99
C VAL A 568 5.97 -38.47 3.45
#